data_AF-A0A7S1ISJ4-F1
#
_entry.id   AF-A0A7S1ISJ4-F1
#
_cell.length_a   1.000
_cell.length_b   1.000
_cell.length_c   1.000
_cell.angle_alpha   90.00
_cell.angle_beta   90.00
_cell.angle_gamma   90.00
#
_symmetry.space_group_name_H-M   'P 1'
#
loop_
_entity.id
_entity.type
_entity.pdbx_description
1 polymer ?
#
loop_
_entity_poly.entity_id
_entity_poly.type
_entity_poly.pdbx_seq_one_letter_code
_entity_poly.pdbx_strand_id
1 'polypeptide(L)'
;MGNACCCNPLKTREPVHVAESTQDRLELMIHSIHHVPKKDTRHRADVYVTIQSKGVNRRTQKYSMKTEDTHISIMEAHPIVLDPNEELELIVWDHDMLVDQCIGRVLVKAADVVDVPALKLMLEDKNADNVHDEAGHPTMLHVSVAESGPKSYFAEPATSNFPRHVMIITRGTRGDIQPFVALARGFAEKCGYLVTICTEMRYKSAVLSQCKVTKGAIWFRCSGGDTTTRIETPAAKWALNSKSEVMQMVMLSRGEVEFMKSEPAIYYWAQTLRPDCIVFGFTMASIALTVGQSLNIPIIGFILQPTCIPSTHYPPVIPINTHSFTLFDSIEESFTTHNMQAKIKQLMDNGVTGDGQELSKIRKRRGLPILKRTVWEMFIELETPLIVPISEEMFGGRPDDWPSSFVFTECIFLRSSYVPDLDPSMQDFINRAKADKEPVVLMCFSSMPIPRKAILSLAFKMVGQCACKPRLITLMGPKASEQCPLKVARKADDLKASRKLFEASGAPFGKLLPLMDCIIMHGGLGTTAESLVAGVPCMVTGILLMDQRFWGKRVHALGVGPNVVHISQFSQVCVKNLDECLAPNSLYAARARELGPMWCTSDGVAENVQAFLHVMAQDYRIQNEVGTEHAPFLTRD
;
A
#
# COMPACT_ATOMS: atom_id res chain seq x y z
N MET A 1 -69.58 14.27 -37.62
CA MET A 1 -69.33 15.60 -38.20
C MET A 1 -67.85 15.69 -38.55
N GLY A 2 -67.54 15.93 -39.83
CA GLY A 2 -66.21 16.28 -40.34
C GLY A 2 -65.20 15.15 -40.50
N ASN A 3 -65.22 14.48 -41.66
CA ASN A 3 -64.15 13.60 -42.14
C ASN A 3 -63.72 14.07 -43.55
N ALA A 4 -62.41 14.01 -43.81
CA ALA A 4 -61.71 13.86 -45.10
C ALA A 4 -61.35 15.07 -46.02
N CYS A 5 -60.19 14.85 -46.68
CA CYS A 5 -59.63 15.40 -47.94
C CYS A 5 -58.80 16.71 -47.86
N CYS A 6 -57.61 16.85 -48.46
CA CYS A 6 -56.89 16.11 -49.53
C CYS A 6 -55.36 16.38 -49.51
N CYS A 7 -54.58 15.42 -50.03
CA CYS A 7 -53.16 15.52 -50.48
C CYS A 7 -53.02 16.52 -51.65
N ASN A 8 -51.88 17.18 -51.97
CA ASN A 8 -50.57 16.67 -52.41
C ASN A 8 -49.59 17.90 -52.63
N PRO A 9 -48.36 17.83 -53.21
CA PRO A 9 -47.08 17.83 -52.47
C PRO A 9 -46.00 18.86 -52.95
N LEU A 10 -44.86 18.88 -52.23
CA LEU A 10 -43.48 19.22 -52.62
C LEU A 10 -43.11 20.65 -53.05
N LYS A 11 -42.28 21.32 -52.22
CA LYS A 11 -41.09 22.07 -52.67
C LYS A 11 -39.98 22.05 -51.60
N THR A 12 -38.97 21.23 -51.90
CA THR A 12 -37.52 21.39 -51.66
C THR A 12 -37.00 21.83 -50.28
N ARG A 13 -36.31 20.88 -49.63
CA ARG A 13 -35.41 21.04 -48.47
C ARG A 13 -34.30 22.07 -48.76
N GLU A 14 -34.16 23.05 -47.88
CA GLU A 14 -32.87 23.66 -47.56
C GLU A 14 -32.27 22.95 -46.33
N PRO A 15 -30.93 22.85 -46.20
CA PRO A 15 -30.31 22.07 -45.15
C PRO A 15 -30.52 22.77 -43.80
N VAL A 16 -31.14 22.07 -42.86
CA VAL A 16 -31.10 22.42 -41.44
C VAL A 16 -29.63 22.48 -41.04
N HIS A 17 -29.14 23.68 -40.73
CA HIS A 17 -27.94 23.85 -39.93
C HIS A 17 -28.15 23.03 -38.66
N VAL A 18 -27.45 21.91 -38.57
CA VAL A 18 -27.25 21.17 -37.33
C VAL A 18 -26.53 22.16 -36.41
N ALA A 19 -27.26 22.68 -35.42
CA ALA A 19 -26.66 23.38 -34.31
C ALA A 19 -25.60 22.45 -33.72
N GLU A 20 -24.34 22.86 -33.81
CA GLU A 20 -23.25 22.23 -33.07
C GLU A 20 -23.65 22.21 -31.60
N SER A 21 -23.90 21.01 -31.08
CA SER A 21 -24.13 20.79 -29.67
C SER A 21 -22.93 21.34 -28.90
N THR A 22 -23.18 22.27 -27.98
CA THR A 22 -22.29 22.66 -26.90
C THR A 22 -21.82 21.40 -26.16
N GLN A 23 -20.68 20.84 -26.59
CA GLN A 23 -19.90 19.93 -25.75
C GLN A 23 -19.48 20.73 -24.51
N ASP A 24 -19.79 20.20 -23.34
CA ASP A 24 -19.47 20.77 -22.02
C ASP A 24 -18.02 21.28 -21.98
N ARG A 25 -17.83 22.59 -22.12
CA ARG A 25 -16.52 23.23 -22.04
C ARG A 25 -16.24 23.56 -20.58
N LEU A 26 -15.37 22.79 -19.96
CA LEU A 26 -14.95 23.02 -18.58
C LEU A 26 -13.80 24.00 -18.57
N GLU A 27 -13.94 25.09 -17.82
CA GLU A 27 -12.94 26.16 -17.74
C GLU A 27 -12.15 26.09 -16.42
N LEU A 28 -10.90 25.62 -16.45
CA LEU A 28 -10.03 25.62 -15.28
C LEU A 28 -9.40 27.00 -15.05
N MET A 29 -9.48 27.49 -13.82
CA MET A 29 -8.86 28.72 -13.33
C MET A 29 -7.88 28.39 -12.22
N ILE A 30 -6.70 28.99 -12.24
CA ILE A 30 -5.75 28.93 -11.11
C ILE A 30 -5.91 30.22 -10.31
N HIS A 31 -5.92 30.13 -8.99
CA HIS A 31 -6.11 31.28 -8.07
C HIS A 31 -4.81 31.67 -7.39
N SER A 32 -4.23 30.73 -6.66
CA SER A 32 -3.11 31.01 -5.78
C SER A 32 -2.27 29.77 -5.49
N ILE A 33 -1.07 29.99 -4.96
CA ILE A 33 -0.22 28.97 -4.36
C ILE A 33 0.16 29.44 -2.96
N HIS A 34 0.13 28.54 -1.99
CA HIS A 34 0.47 28.82 -0.60
C HIS A 34 1.63 27.92 -0.15
N HIS A 35 2.39 28.37 0.85
CA HIS A 35 3.48 27.62 1.49
C HIS A 35 4.59 27.21 0.52
N VAL A 36 4.98 28.12 -0.38
CA VAL A 36 6.13 27.91 -1.27
C VAL A 36 7.43 28.01 -0.44
N PRO A 37 8.40 27.10 -0.61
CA PRO A 37 9.66 27.14 0.14
C PRO A 37 10.41 28.44 -0.11
N LYS A 38 10.99 29.07 0.93
CA LYS A 38 11.65 30.38 0.76
C LYS A 38 12.82 30.33 -0.21
N LYS A 39 13.50 29.19 -0.32
CA LYS A 39 14.58 29.01 -1.30
C LYS A 39 14.12 29.22 -2.75
N ASP A 40 12.84 28.95 -3.02
CA ASP A 40 12.21 29.02 -4.35
C ASP A 40 11.42 30.34 -4.53
N THR A 41 11.60 31.31 -3.62
CA THR A 41 11.03 32.67 -3.70
C THR A 41 12.07 33.78 -3.47
N ARG A 42 13.38 33.41 -3.44
CA ARG A 42 14.52 34.31 -3.15
C ARG A 42 14.84 35.29 -4.27
N HIS A 43 14.61 34.88 -5.51
CA HIS A 43 14.71 35.76 -6.66
C HIS A 43 13.30 36.26 -6.90
N ARG A 44 13.08 37.56 -7.17
CA ARG A 44 11.78 38.08 -7.61
C ARG A 44 11.45 37.58 -9.04
N ALA A 45 11.65 36.29 -9.26
CA ALA A 45 11.49 35.58 -10.48
C ALA A 45 10.00 35.42 -10.78
N ASP A 46 9.69 35.42 -12.07
CA ASP A 46 8.34 35.23 -12.59
C ASP A 46 7.94 33.77 -12.36
N VAL A 47 7.36 33.46 -11.18
CA VAL A 47 6.80 32.14 -10.94
C VAL A 47 5.66 31.91 -11.91
N TYR A 48 5.60 30.74 -12.53
CA TYR A 48 4.57 30.43 -13.49
C TYR A 48 4.09 28.98 -13.40
N VAL A 49 2.83 28.74 -13.78
CA VAL A 49 2.25 27.40 -13.87
C VAL A 49 2.18 26.97 -15.32
N THR A 50 2.63 25.75 -15.61
CA THR A 50 2.36 25.09 -16.88
C THR A 50 1.33 23.99 -16.71
N ILE A 51 0.43 23.89 -17.67
CA ILE A 51 -0.59 22.83 -17.73
C ILE A 51 -0.37 22.00 -18.99
N GLN A 52 -0.29 20.68 -18.81
CA GLN A 52 -0.04 19.71 -19.86
C GLN A 52 -1.06 18.57 -19.79
N SER A 53 -1.73 18.26 -20.91
CA SER A 53 -2.58 17.07 -21.02
C SER A 53 -1.71 15.85 -21.32
N LYS A 54 -1.71 14.84 -20.44
CA LYS A 54 -1.00 13.58 -20.68
C LYS A 54 -1.71 12.75 -21.74
N GLY A 55 -0.95 12.28 -22.73
CA GLY A 55 -1.45 11.39 -23.78
C GLY A 55 -2.20 12.08 -24.92
N VAL A 56 -2.36 13.41 -24.87
CA VAL A 56 -2.97 14.22 -25.94
C VAL A 56 -1.95 15.23 -26.44
N ASN A 57 -1.79 15.35 -27.76
CA ASN A 57 -0.83 16.27 -28.37
C ASN A 57 -1.38 17.72 -28.38
N ARG A 58 -1.63 18.27 -27.19
CA ARG A 58 -2.07 19.66 -26.97
C ARG A 58 -0.87 20.54 -26.59
N ARG A 59 -0.92 21.82 -26.97
CA ARG A 59 0.12 22.80 -26.65
C ARG A 59 0.12 23.08 -25.13
N THR A 60 1.29 23.00 -24.50
CA THR A 60 1.49 23.42 -23.10
C THR A 60 1.07 24.87 -22.92
N GLN A 61 0.24 25.13 -21.92
CA GLN A 61 -0.21 26.48 -21.57
C GLN A 61 0.61 26.99 -20.39
N LYS A 62 0.95 28.29 -20.37
CA LYS A 62 1.81 28.93 -19.36
C LYS A 62 1.08 30.12 -18.74
N TYR A 63 1.09 30.19 -17.41
CA TYR A 63 0.41 31.20 -16.60
C TYR A 63 1.39 31.90 -15.67
N SER A 64 1.65 33.17 -15.91
CA SER A 64 2.50 33.98 -15.03
C SER A 64 1.77 34.32 -13.73
N MET A 65 2.51 34.28 -12.63
CA MET A 65 2.02 34.59 -11.30
C MET A 65 2.90 35.63 -10.63
N LYS A 66 2.32 36.39 -9.71
CA LYS A 66 3.02 37.40 -8.91
C LYS A 66 3.38 36.81 -7.56
N THR A 67 4.65 36.94 -7.20
CA THR A 67 5.20 36.43 -5.94
C THR A 67 5.03 37.46 -4.82
N GLU A 68 4.39 37.07 -3.72
CA GLU A 68 4.24 37.83 -2.48
C GLU A 68 4.65 36.94 -1.28
N ASP A 69 5.94 36.97 -0.94
CA ASP A 69 6.56 36.14 0.10
C ASP A 69 6.46 34.61 -0.17
N THR A 70 5.61 33.90 0.58
CA THR A 70 5.34 32.44 0.42
C THR A 70 3.97 32.17 -0.22
N HIS A 71 3.27 33.24 -0.58
CA HIS A 71 2.01 33.23 -1.28
C HIS A 71 2.22 33.75 -2.70
N ILE A 72 1.61 33.09 -3.67
CA ILE A 72 1.73 33.46 -5.07
C ILE A 72 0.33 33.56 -5.64
N SER A 73 0.01 34.67 -6.30
CA SER A 73 -1.32 34.93 -6.86
C SER A 73 -1.27 35.14 -8.36
N ILE A 74 -2.35 34.78 -9.06
CA ILE A 74 -2.43 34.90 -10.52
C ILE A 74 -2.56 36.37 -10.94
N MET A 75 -1.79 36.77 -11.95
CA MET A 75 -1.87 38.12 -12.52
C MET A 75 -3.03 38.27 -13.50
N GLU A 76 -3.30 37.25 -14.34
CA GLU A 76 -4.39 37.25 -15.32
C GLU A 76 -4.99 35.84 -15.45
N ALA A 77 -6.32 35.74 -15.31
CA ALA A 77 -7.02 34.46 -15.34
C ALA A 77 -7.58 34.17 -16.74
N HIS A 78 -6.89 33.30 -17.49
CA HIS A 78 -7.36 32.81 -18.79
C HIS A 78 -7.93 31.39 -18.62
N PRO A 79 -9.24 31.17 -18.87
CA PRO A 79 -9.85 29.87 -18.68
C PRO A 79 -9.32 28.82 -19.67
N ILE A 80 -9.17 27.59 -19.19
CA ILE A 80 -8.70 26.45 -19.99
C ILE A 80 -9.85 25.52 -20.30
N VAL A 81 -10.13 25.30 -21.58
CA VAL A 81 -11.13 24.31 -22.01
C VAL A 81 -10.58 22.89 -21.86
N LEU A 82 -11.14 22.11 -20.94
CA LEU A 82 -10.76 20.74 -20.65
C LEU A 82 -11.71 19.72 -21.29
N ASP A 83 -11.16 18.57 -21.72
CA ASP A 83 -11.95 17.34 -21.92
C ASP A 83 -12.02 16.61 -20.58
N PRO A 84 -13.22 16.23 -20.07
CA PRO A 84 -13.37 15.51 -18.81
C PRO A 84 -12.52 14.24 -18.68
N ASN A 85 -12.17 13.61 -19.81
CA ASN A 85 -11.40 12.36 -19.83
C ASN A 85 -9.88 12.57 -19.81
N GLU A 86 -9.39 13.81 -19.91
CA GLU A 86 -7.97 14.11 -19.89
C GLU A 86 -7.36 13.99 -18.48
N GLU A 87 -6.10 13.55 -18.42
CA GLU A 87 -5.27 13.65 -17.21
C GLU A 87 -4.33 14.85 -17.36
N LEU A 88 -4.39 15.77 -16.40
CA LEU A 88 -3.68 17.03 -16.41
C LEU A 88 -2.47 16.96 -15.47
N GLU A 89 -1.32 17.36 -15.97
CA GLU A 89 -0.12 17.65 -15.18
C GLU A 89 0.01 19.16 -15.03
N LEU A 90 -0.15 19.65 -13.80
CA LEU A 90 0.10 21.04 -13.45
C LEU A 90 1.48 21.12 -12.82
N ILE A 91 2.36 21.96 -13.36
CA ILE A 91 3.74 22.12 -12.88
C ILE A 91 3.98 23.59 -12.56
N VAL A 92 4.48 23.86 -11.37
CA VAL A 92 4.87 25.19 -10.92
C VAL A 92 6.36 25.36 -11.10
N TRP A 93 6.76 26.45 -11.74
CA TRP A 93 8.13 26.77 -12.09
C TRP A 93 8.57 28.08 -11.46
N ASP A 94 9.82 28.12 -11.03
CA ASP A 94 10.55 29.34 -10.70
C ASP A 94 11.47 29.68 -11.89
N HIS A 95 11.27 30.85 -12.51
CA HIS A 95 12.07 31.28 -13.67
C HIS A 95 13.35 31.98 -13.22
N ASP A 96 14.49 31.29 -13.24
CA ASP A 96 15.80 31.93 -13.14
C ASP A 96 16.32 32.29 -14.54
N MET A 97 17.08 33.39 -14.67
CA MET A 97 17.54 33.98 -15.93
C MET A 97 18.32 33.01 -16.84
N LEU A 98 18.77 31.87 -16.30
CA LEU A 98 19.53 30.84 -17.03
C LEU A 98 18.80 29.50 -17.15
N VAL A 99 18.01 29.08 -16.16
CA VAL A 99 17.37 27.76 -16.12
C VAL A 99 16.07 27.83 -15.31
N ASP A 100 14.97 27.31 -15.86
CA ASP A 100 13.73 27.11 -15.12
C ASP A 100 13.87 25.99 -14.07
N GLN A 101 13.56 26.31 -12.82
CA GLN A 101 13.54 25.33 -11.73
C GLN A 101 12.11 24.90 -11.42
N CYS A 102 11.84 23.59 -11.45
CA CYS A 102 10.55 23.05 -11.05
C CYS A 102 10.40 23.16 -9.52
N ILE A 103 9.40 23.93 -9.05
CA ILE A 103 9.04 24.01 -7.63
C ILE A 103 8.31 22.73 -7.22
N GLY A 104 7.33 22.30 -8.02
CA GLY A 104 6.53 21.11 -7.77
C GLY A 104 5.49 20.87 -8.84
N ARG A 105 4.86 19.69 -8.80
CA ARG A 105 3.84 19.28 -9.77
C ARG A 105 2.70 18.50 -9.11
N VAL A 106 1.59 18.40 -9.81
CA VAL A 106 0.45 17.57 -9.40
C VAL A 106 -0.25 16.99 -10.63
N LEU A 107 -0.69 15.74 -10.51
CA LEU A 107 -1.49 15.06 -11.52
C LEU A 107 -2.96 15.02 -11.07
N VAL A 108 -3.87 15.44 -11.95
CA VAL A 108 -5.31 15.48 -11.67
C VAL A 108 -6.08 15.05 -12.92
N LYS A 109 -7.09 14.19 -12.78
CA LYS A 109 -8.02 13.93 -13.89
C LYS A 109 -8.96 15.10 -14.06
N ALA A 110 -9.19 15.55 -15.29
CA ALA A 110 -10.09 16.66 -15.57
C ALA A 110 -11.49 16.43 -14.96
N ALA A 111 -12.05 15.22 -15.08
CA ALA A 111 -13.28 14.80 -14.40
C ALA A 111 -13.30 15.06 -12.88
N ASP A 112 -12.17 14.87 -12.19
CA ASP A 112 -12.07 15.14 -10.75
C ASP A 112 -12.20 16.66 -10.45
N VAL A 113 -11.88 17.51 -11.42
CA VAL A 113 -11.97 18.98 -11.32
C VAL A 113 -13.38 19.49 -11.60
N VAL A 114 -14.16 18.77 -12.42
CA VAL A 114 -15.53 19.17 -12.86
C VAL A 114 -16.54 19.19 -11.73
N ASP A 115 -16.48 18.17 -10.87
CA ASP A 115 -17.47 17.97 -9.82
C ASP A 115 -17.31 18.98 -8.66
N VAL A 116 -16.31 19.87 -8.74
CA VAL A 116 -15.84 20.66 -7.62
C VAL A 116 -15.50 22.12 -8.00
N PRO A 117 -16.23 23.09 -7.42
CA PRO A 117 -16.03 24.53 -7.57
C PRO A 117 -14.62 25.06 -7.28
N ALA A 118 -13.88 24.50 -6.31
CA ALA A 118 -12.50 24.90 -6.04
C ALA A 118 -11.68 23.76 -5.41
N LEU A 119 -10.48 23.53 -5.94
CA LEU A 119 -9.54 22.51 -5.48
C LEU A 119 -8.33 23.13 -4.80
N LYS A 120 -7.87 22.46 -3.73
CA LYS A 120 -6.54 22.64 -3.17
C LYS A 120 -5.71 21.41 -3.49
N LEU A 121 -4.71 21.58 -4.33
CA LEU A 121 -3.86 20.52 -4.86
C LEU A 121 -2.49 20.58 -4.18
N MET A 122 -2.10 19.48 -3.52
CA MET A 122 -0.79 19.38 -2.89
C MET A 122 0.27 19.09 -3.94
N LEU A 123 1.33 19.89 -3.98
CA LEU A 123 2.42 19.73 -4.94
C LEU A 123 3.44 18.69 -4.48
N GLU A 124 3.94 17.91 -5.44
CA GLU A 124 4.92 16.85 -5.28
C GLU A 124 6.21 17.17 -6.07
N ASP A 125 7.34 16.69 -5.58
CA ASP A 125 8.64 16.78 -6.23
C ASP A 125 8.83 15.66 -7.28
N LYS A 126 10.05 15.51 -7.81
CA LYS A 126 10.37 14.46 -8.78
C LYS A 126 10.35 13.03 -8.23
N ASN A 127 10.39 12.87 -6.91
CA ASN A 127 10.33 11.60 -6.20
C ASN A 127 8.93 11.33 -5.62
N ALA A 128 7.95 12.11 -6.05
CA ALA A 128 6.58 12.18 -5.54
C ALA A 128 6.48 12.66 -4.08
N ASP A 129 7.56 13.12 -3.44
CA ASP A 129 7.50 13.65 -2.07
C ASP A 129 6.81 15.02 -2.05
N ASN A 130 6.07 15.34 -0.99
CA ASN A 130 5.39 16.63 -0.92
C ASN A 130 6.40 17.79 -0.83
N VAL A 131 6.17 18.84 -1.60
CA VAL A 131 6.88 20.11 -1.45
C VAL A 131 6.30 20.84 -0.24
N HIS A 132 7.14 21.46 0.59
CA HIS A 132 6.69 22.11 1.83
C HIS A 132 7.60 23.26 2.24
N ASP A 133 7.05 24.21 3.00
CA ASP A 133 7.82 25.32 3.60
C ASP A 133 8.73 24.86 4.76
N GLU A 134 9.49 25.78 5.36
CA GLU A 134 10.39 25.45 6.47
C GLU A 134 9.63 24.97 7.73
N ALA A 135 8.38 25.40 7.91
CA ALA A 135 7.50 24.95 8.99
C ALA A 135 6.82 23.59 8.68
N GLY A 136 7.05 23.04 7.49
CA GLY A 136 6.50 21.74 7.07
C GLY A 136 5.03 21.82 6.72
N HIS A 137 4.55 22.98 6.25
CA HIS A 137 3.25 23.08 5.60
C HIS A 137 3.41 22.73 4.12
N PRO A 138 2.63 21.78 3.59
CA PRO A 138 2.69 21.42 2.18
C PRO A 138 2.36 22.60 1.28
N THR A 139 3.05 22.70 0.15
CA THR A 139 2.77 23.68 -0.88
C THR A 139 1.45 23.34 -1.58
N MET A 140 0.48 24.25 -1.50
CA MET A 140 -0.88 24.03 -2.00
C MET A 140 -1.18 24.94 -3.18
N LEU A 141 -1.52 24.36 -4.33
CA LEU A 141 -2.01 25.04 -5.53
C LEU A 141 -3.55 25.08 -5.50
N HIS A 142 -4.12 26.28 -5.58
CA HIS A 142 -5.57 26.50 -5.56
C HIS A 142 -6.09 26.73 -6.98
N VAL A 143 -7.07 25.93 -7.40
CA VAL A 143 -7.70 26.01 -8.74
C VAL A 143 -9.24 25.93 -8.64
N SER A 144 -10.00 26.33 -9.67
CA SER A 144 -11.47 26.18 -9.75
C SER A 144 -11.92 25.84 -11.17
N VAL A 145 -13.14 25.33 -11.32
CA VAL A 145 -13.83 25.26 -12.63
C VAL A 145 -14.99 26.26 -12.66
N ALA A 146 -15.07 27.09 -13.70
CA ALA A 146 -16.16 28.05 -13.84
C ALA A 146 -17.46 27.35 -14.26
N GLU A 147 -18.37 27.07 -13.30
CA GLU A 147 -19.85 27.14 -13.46
C GLU A 147 -20.68 26.86 -12.20
N SER A 148 -20.13 26.58 -11.01
CA SER A 148 -20.96 26.49 -9.80
C SER A 148 -20.28 27.04 -8.55
N GLY A 149 -21.06 27.73 -7.70
CA GLY A 149 -20.61 28.34 -6.44
C GLY A 149 -20.04 27.34 -5.43
N PRO A 150 -19.56 27.81 -4.25
CA PRO A 150 -18.48 27.17 -3.49
C PRO A 150 -18.79 25.76 -2.95
N LYS A 151 -17.97 24.77 -3.34
CA LYS A 151 -17.78 23.44 -2.73
C LYS A 151 -16.31 23.01 -2.97
N SER A 152 -15.68 22.41 -1.96
CA SER A 152 -14.23 22.07 -1.95
C SER A 152 -13.95 20.69 -2.57
N TYR A 153 -12.75 20.48 -3.15
CA TYR A 153 -12.30 19.19 -3.75
C TYR A 153 -12.17 18.05 -2.75
N PHE A 154 -12.06 18.50 -1.52
CA PHE A 154 -12.26 17.77 -0.33
C PHE A 154 -13.46 18.44 0.31
N ALA A 155 -14.68 18.22 -0.19
CA ALA A 155 -15.87 18.82 0.37
C ALA A 155 -16.00 18.27 1.78
N GLU A 156 -15.34 18.91 2.75
CA GLU A 156 -15.34 18.54 4.17
C GLU A 156 -16.79 18.30 4.51
N PRO A 157 -17.17 17.06 4.86
CA PRO A 157 -18.53 16.88 5.28
C PRO A 157 -18.62 17.73 6.54
N ALA A 158 -19.81 18.18 6.88
CA ALA A 158 -19.99 18.52 8.28
C ALA A 158 -19.66 17.23 9.04
N THR A 159 -18.50 17.17 9.71
CA THR A 159 -18.05 15.97 10.45
C THR A 159 -19.11 15.56 11.47
N SER A 160 -19.93 16.54 11.91
CA SER A 160 -21.18 16.38 12.65
C SER A 160 -22.19 15.39 12.07
N ASN A 161 -22.13 15.06 10.78
CA ASN A 161 -23.03 14.09 10.14
C ASN A 161 -22.62 12.64 10.38
N PHE A 162 -21.44 12.40 10.94
CA PHE A 162 -20.92 11.06 11.23
C PHE A 162 -20.65 10.92 12.72
N PRO A 163 -20.87 9.73 13.33
CA PRO A 163 -20.63 9.54 14.75
C PRO A 163 -19.17 9.74 15.17
N ARG A 164 -18.23 9.37 14.28
CA ARG A 164 -16.78 9.54 14.45
C ARG A 164 -16.08 9.68 13.11
N HIS A 165 -14.88 10.27 13.16
CA HIS A 165 -13.92 10.39 12.08
C HIS A 165 -12.61 9.65 12.42
N VAL A 166 -12.31 8.59 11.67
CA VAL A 166 -11.04 7.86 11.75
C VAL A 166 -10.14 8.25 10.58
N MET A 167 -8.89 8.63 10.85
CA MET A 167 -7.89 8.82 9.80
C MET A 167 -6.93 7.64 9.77
N ILE A 168 -6.88 6.91 8.66
CA ILE A 168 -5.98 5.79 8.44
C ILE A 168 -4.75 6.28 7.67
N ILE A 169 -3.54 6.06 8.20
CA ILE A 169 -2.27 6.34 7.52
C ILE A 169 -1.53 5.04 7.21
N THR A 170 -1.29 4.77 5.93
CA THR A 170 -0.51 3.61 5.49
C THR A 170 0.17 3.87 4.16
N ARG A 171 1.38 3.32 3.98
CA ARG A 171 2.12 3.36 2.71
C ARG A 171 2.86 2.05 2.49
N GLY A 172 3.02 1.70 1.21
CA GLY A 172 3.72 0.47 0.83
C GLY A 172 3.24 -0.10 -0.50
N THR A 173 3.39 -1.41 -0.64
CA THR A 173 2.86 -2.19 -1.74
C THR A 173 1.35 -2.43 -1.58
N ARG A 174 0.72 -3.09 -2.56
CA ARG A 174 -0.71 -3.44 -2.48
C ARG A 174 -1.07 -4.20 -1.18
N GLY A 175 -0.16 -5.02 -0.65
CA GLY A 175 -0.37 -5.77 0.59
C GLY A 175 -0.47 -4.87 1.83
N ASP A 176 0.13 -3.68 1.79
CA ASP A 176 0.10 -2.70 2.89
C ASP A 176 -1.12 -1.79 2.84
N ILE A 177 -1.87 -1.80 1.71
CA ILE A 177 -3.04 -0.94 1.49
C ILE A 177 -4.34 -1.72 1.59
N GLN A 178 -4.42 -2.91 0.99
CA GLN A 178 -5.67 -3.68 0.92
C GLN A 178 -6.32 -3.99 2.28
N PRO A 179 -5.56 -4.43 3.32
CA PRO A 179 -6.10 -4.64 4.66
C PRO A 179 -6.76 -3.39 5.26
N PHE A 180 -6.16 -2.22 5.04
CA PHE A 180 -6.68 -0.95 5.54
C PHE A 180 -7.94 -0.49 4.79
N VAL A 181 -8.06 -0.79 3.50
CA VAL A 181 -9.31 -0.57 2.75
C VAL A 181 -10.41 -1.47 3.29
N ALA A 182 -10.11 -2.73 3.63
CA ALA A 182 -11.08 -3.64 4.24
C ALA A 182 -11.54 -3.12 5.62
N LEU A 183 -10.60 -2.66 6.44
CA LEU A 183 -10.87 -2.05 7.74
C LEU A 183 -11.73 -0.78 7.60
N ALA A 184 -11.41 0.11 6.66
CA ALA A 184 -12.16 1.33 6.39
C ALA A 184 -13.62 1.04 6.01
N ARG A 185 -13.84 0.05 5.14
CA ARG A 185 -15.20 -0.44 4.81
C ARG A 185 -15.91 -0.97 6.03
N GLY A 186 -15.20 -1.69 6.88
CA GLY A 186 -15.70 -2.17 8.17
C GLY A 186 -16.22 -1.03 9.05
N PHE A 187 -15.40 -0.02 9.31
CA PHE A 187 -15.80 1.16 10.09
C PHE A 187 -17.00 1.90 9.48
N ALA A 188 -16.97 2.13 8.17
CA ALA A 188 -18.06 2.84 7.49
C ALA A 188 -19.38 2.06 7.52
N GLU A 189 -19.39 0.76 7.20
CA GLU A 189 -20.64 -0.03 7.10
C GLU A 189 -21.17 -0.54 8.44
N LYS A 190 -20.29 -0.82 9.40
CA LYS A 190 -20.69 -1.34 10.71
C LYS A 190 -20.96 -0.24 11.71
N CYS A 191 -20.17 0.84 11.68
CA CYS A 191 -20.24 1.91 12.67
C CYS A 191 -20.81 3.22 12.11
N GLY A 192 -20.98 3.34 10.79
CA GLY A 192 -21.42 4.59 10.17
C GLY A 192 -20.36 5.70 10.20
N TYR A 193 -19.09 5.36 10.42
CA TYR A 193 -18.03 6.36 10.59
C TYR A 193 -17.63 7.01 9.27
N LEU A 194 -17.08 8.22 9.38
CA LEU A 194 -16.25 8.82 8.35
C LEU A 194 -14.84 8.24 8.47
N VAL A 195 -14.27 7.74 7.37
CA VAL A 195 -12.90 7.23 7.35
C VAL A 195 -12.10 7.95 6.28
N THR A 196 -11.00 8.59 6.65
CA THR A 196 -10.04 9.14 5.67
C THR A 196 -8.84 8.22 5.55
N ILE A 197 -8.66 7.58 4.39
CA ILE A 197 -7.43 6.86 4.06
C ILE A 197 -6.44 7.86 3.46
N CYS A 198 -5.29 8.00 4.11
CA CYS A 198 -4.16 8.80 3.65
C CYS A 198 -3.03 7.87 3.18
N THR A 199 -2.78 7.86 1.87
CA THR A 199 -1.77 7.02 1.21
C THR A 199 -1.32 7.60 -0.13
N GLU A 200 -0.51 6.87 -0.90
CA GLU A 200 0.10 7.34 -2.14
C GLU A 200 -0.95 7.58 -3.24
N MET A 201 -0.77 8.66 -4.04
CA MET A 201 -1.73 9.07 -5.08
C MET A 201 -2.09 7.94 -6.06
N ARG A 202 -1.12 7.07 -6.38
CA ARG A 202 -1.31 5.91 -7.26
C ARG A 202 -2.44 4.97 -6.82
N TYR A 203 -2.76 4.93 -5.52
CA TYR A 203 -3.81 4.08 -4.97
C TYR A 203 -5.18 4.75 -4.93
N LYS A 204 -5.31 6.05 -5.25
CA LYS A 204 -6.59 6.79 -5.22
C LYS A 204 -7.72 6.02 -5.91
N SER A 205 -7.50 5.66 -7.18
CA SER A 205 -8.50 4.94 -7.98
C SER A 205 -8.85 3.57 -7.38
N ALA A 206 -7.84 2.80 -6.97
CA ALA A 206 -8.02 1.47 -6.41
C ALA A 206 -8.80 1.52 -5.08
N VAL A 207 -8.44 2.45 -4.18
CA VAL A 207 -9.13 2.68 -2.91
C VAL A 207 -10.57 3.08 -3.15
N LEU A 208 -10.82 4.15 -3.92
CA LEU A 208 -12.18 4.67 -4.13
C LEU A 208 -13.09 3.66 -4.83
N SER A 209 -12.57 2.87 -5.77
CA SER A 209 -13.35 1.84 -6.46
C SER A 209 -13.90 0.76 -5.52
N GLN A 210 -13.23 0.52 -4.38
CA GLN A 210 -13.57 -0.49 -3.39
C GLN A 210 -14.33 0.09 -2.19
N CYS A 211 -14.52 1.41 -2.15
CA CYS A 211 -15.09 2.14 -1.02
C CYS A 211 -16.59 2.45 -1.16
N LYS A 212 -17.34 1.70 -1.98
CA LYS A 212 -18.80 1.82 -2.03
C LYS A 212 -19.40 1.34 -0.72
N VAL A 213 -19.99 2.27 0.04
CA VAL A 213 -20.56 2.02 1.38
C VAL A 213 -21.94 2.67 1.53
N THR A 214 -22.77 2.14 2.43
CA THR A 214 -24.16 2.60 2.61
C THR A 214 -24.42 3.43 3.86
N LYS A 215 -23.66 3.22 4.95
CA LYS A 215 -23.92 3.90 6.24
C LYS A 215 -22.94 5.02 6.58
N GLY A 216 -21.67 4.84 6.24
CA GLY A 216 -20.60 5.81 6.51
C GLY A 216 -20.07 6.44 5.22
N ALA A 217 -18.87 7.00 5.29
CA ALA A 217 -18.17 7.53 4.12
C ALA A 217 -16.68 7.20 4.19
N ILE A 218 -16.06 6.95 3.04
CA ILE A 218 -14.61 6.72 2.94
C ILE A 218 -14.01 7.71 1.97
N TRP A 219 -12.94 8.36 2.43
CA TRP A 219 -12.27 9.46 1.78
C TRP A 219 -10.82 9.13 1.51
N PHE A 220 -10.26 9.79 0.49
CA PHE A 220 -8.86 9.65 0.11
C PHE A 220 -8.11 10.97 0.32
N ARG A 221 -6.91 10.90 0.90
CA ARG A 221 -5.94 12.00 0.93
C ARG A 221 -4.57 11.49 0.51
N CYS A 222 -3.79 12.34 -0.17
CA CYS A 222 -2.43 11.97 -0.55
C CYS A 222 -1.49 12.11 0.66
N SER A 223 -0.65 11.10 0.88
CA SER A 223 0.49 11.16 1.82
C SER A 223 1.76 11.71 1.18
N GLY A 224 1.79 11.89 -0.13
CA GLY A 224 3.00 11.95 -0.95
C GLY A 224 3.79 10.63 -0.95
N GLY A 225 4.83 10.63 -1.80
CA GLY A 225 5.77 9.56 -2.09
C GLY A 225 5.23 8.48 -3.03
N ASP A 226 6.15 7.69 -3.59
CA ASP A 226 5.85 6.50 -4.39
C ASP A 226 6.80 5.35 -4.04
N THR A 227 6.29 4.39 -3.25
CA THR A 227 7.10 3.27 -2.76
C THR A 227 7.49 2.31 -3.88
N THR A 228 6.61 2.09 -4.86
CA THR A 228 6.87 1.09 -5.92
C THR A 228 8.01 1.56 -6.83
N THR A 229 8.05 2.86 -7.15
CA THR A 229 9.12 3.42 -7.98
C THR A 229 10.49 3.35 -7.28
N ARG A 230 10.55 3.48 -5.95
CA ARG A 230 11.82 3.44 -5.20
C ARG A 230 12.43 2.05 -5.07
N ILE A 231 11.62 1.02 -4.84
CA ILE A 231 12.10 -0.37 -4.76
C ILE A 231 12.64 -0.89 -6.10
N GLU A 232 12.34 -0.19 -7.20
CA GLU A 232 12.83 -0.53 -8.53
C GLU A 232 14.22 0.02 -8.86
N THR A 233 14.80 0.88 -8.00
CA THR A 233 16.14 1.43 -8.22
C THR A 233 17.24 0.35 -8.20
N PRO A 234 18.34 0.50 -8.97
CA PRO A 234 19.44 -0.47 -8.95
C PRO A 234 20.05 -0.69 -7.56
N ALA A 235 20.16 0.37 -6.76
CA ALA A 235 20.68 0.30 -5.40
C ALA A 235 19.73 -0.46 -4.47
N ALA A 236 18.42 -0.19 -4.52
CA ALA A 236 17.43 -0.95 -3.75
C ALA A 236 17.44 -2.42 -4.16
N LYS A 237 17.47 -2.72 -5.48
CA LYS A 237 17.58 -4.09 -5.99
C LYS A 237 18.84 -4.82 -5.53
N TRP A 238 20.00 -4.16 -5.55
CA TRP A 238 21.24 -4.74 -5.04
C TRP A 238 21.13 -5.06 -3.55
N ALA A 239 20.64 -4.09 -2.77
CA ALA A 239 20.52 -4.20 -1.33
C ALA A 239 19.51 -5.31 -0.96
N LEU A 240 18.35 -5.38 -1.63
CA LEU A 240 17.35 -6.42 -1.42
C LEU A 240 17.96 -7.82 -1.59
N ASN A 241 18.81 -8.00 -2.62
CA ASN A 241 19.47 -9.28 -2.96
C ASN A 241 20.70 -9.61 -2.11
N SER A 242 21.01 -8.81 -1.09
CA SER A 242 22.13 -9.07 -0.19
C SER A 242 21.89 -10.31 0.66
N LYS A 243 22.90 -11.18 0.72
CA LYS A 243 22.97 -12.35 1.61
C LYS A 243 23.60 -12.03 2.98
N SER A 244 23.88 -10.76 3.26
CA SER A 244 24.45 -10.33 4.55
C SER A 244 23.33 -9.98 5.51
N GLU A 245 23.30 -10.63 6.68
CA GLU A 245 22.33 -10.35 7.75
C GLU A 245 22.48 -8.94 8.30
N VAL A 246 23.72 -8.47 8.46
CA VAL A 246 24.05 -7.08 8.84
C VAL A 246 23.47 -6.08 7.83
N MET A 247 23.62 -6.34 6.53
CA MET A 247 23.02 -5.47 5.51
C MET A 247 21.49 -5.51 5.57
N GLN A 248 20.89 -6.68 5.79
CA GLN A 248 19.43 -6.80 5.96
C GLN A 248 18.93 -6.02 7.19
N MET A 249 19.66 -6.06 8.29
CA MET A 249 19.37 -5.29 9.49
C MET A 249 19.45 -3.77 9.23
N VAL A 250 20.49 -3.32 8.53
CA VAL A 250 20.66 -1.92 8.11
C VAL A 250 19.49 -1.48 7.24
N MET A 251 19.08 -2.30 6.27
CA MET A 251 17.95 -2.00 5.41
C MET A 251 16.62 -1.93 6.16
N LEU A 252 16.36 -2.89 7.05
CA LEU A 252 15.17 -2.88 7.91
C LEU A 252 15.13 -1.61 8.76
N SER A 253 16.28 -1.20 9.29
CA SER A 253 16.41 0.00 10.12
C SER A 253 16.24 1.30 9.31
N ARG A 254 16.64 1.32 8.03
CA ARG A 254 16.41 2.46 7.12
C ARG A 254 15.00 2.48 6.51
N GLY A 255 14.26 1.37 6.55
CA GLY A 255 13.01 1.21 5.82
C GLY A 255 12.00 2.31 6.10
N GLU A 256 11.89 2.75 7.36
CA GLU A 256 10.96 3.80 7.77
C GLU A 256 11.39 5.22 7.35
N VAL A 257 12.71 5.47 7.26
CA VAL A 257 13.28 6.80 6.96
C VAL A 257 12.76 7.33 5.62
N GLU A 258 12.59 6.43 4.65
CA GLU A 258 12.05 6.75 3.33
C GLU A 258 10.63 7.34 3.38
N PHE A 259 9.85 6.99 4.41
CA PHE A 259 8.49 7.43 4.57
C PHE A 259 8.35 8.74 5.34
N MET A 260 9.38 9.16 6.07
CA MET A 260 9.34 10.36 6.93
C MET A 260 8.97 11.64 6.18
N LYS A 261 9.26 11.69 4.88
CA LYS A 261 8.86 12.80 3.99
C LYS A 261 7.35 12.91 3.76
N SER A 262 6.57 11.92 4.17
CA SER A 262 5.10 12.00 4.20
C SER A 262 4.58 12.79 5.40
N GLU A 263 5.41 13.10 6.40
CA GLU A 263 4.97 13.80 7.60
C GLU A 263 4.29 15.15 7.33
N PRO A 264 4.82 16.06 6.47
CA PRO A 264 4.18 17.35 6.21
C PRO A 264 2.74 17.21 5.72
N ALA A 265 2.47 16.27 4.81
CA ALA A 265 1.13 16.01 4.29
C ALA A 265 0.22 15.39 5.36
N ILE A 266 0.70 14.37 6.06
CA ILE A 266 -0.08 13.68 7.10
C ILE A 266 -0.43 14.66 8.23
N TYR A 267 0.53 15.47 8.67
CA TYR A 267 0.32 16.51 9.68
C TYR A 267 -0.72 17.52 9.23
N TYR A 268 -0.60 18.04 8.00
CA TYR A 268 -1.56 18.97 7.41
C TYR A 268 -2.99 18.39 7.40
N TRP A 269 -3.14 17.14 6.95
CA TRP A 269 -4.45 16.49 6.92
C TRP A 269 -5.00 16.24 8.31
N ALA A 270 -4.19 15.76 9.26
CA ALA A 270 -4.62 15.54 10.63
C ALA A 270 -5.03 16.86 11.31
N GLN A 271 -4.28 17.94 11.10
CA GLN A 271 -4.58 19.26 11.65
C GLN A 271 -5.86 19.87 11.06
N THR A 272 -6.05 19.70 9.74
CA THR A 272 -7.20 20.24 9.02
C THR A 272 -8.47 19.46 9.35
N LEU A 273 -8.39 18.13 9.31
CA LEU A 273 -9.54 17.24 9.45
C LEU A 273 -9.93 16.99 10.91
N ARG A 274 -8.98 17.09 11.85
CA ARG A 274 -9.15 16.81 13.28
C ARG A 274 -9.89 15.48 13.54
N PRO A 275 -9.36 14.34 13.06
CA PRO A 275 -9.98 13.05 13.30
C PRO A 275 -10.01 12.71 14.80
N ASP A 276 -10.99 11.90 15.22
CA ASP A 276 -11.09 11.41 16.60
C ASP A 276 -9.95 10.44 16.95
N CYS A 277 -9.39 9.75 15.95
CA CYS A 277 -8.19 8.94 16.10
C CYS A 277 -7.45 8.74 14.77
N ILE A 278 -6.16 8.43 14.86
CA ILE A 278 -5.31 8.01 13.76
C ILE A 278 -5.02 6.52 13.87
N VAL A 279 -5.33 5.75 12.83
CA VAL A 279 -4.93 4.35 12.69
C VAL A 279 -3.70 4.28 11.80
N PHE A 280 -2.63 3.61 12.22
CA PHE A 280 -1.37 3.60 11.47
C PHE A 280 -0.86 2.20 11.15
N GLY A 281 -0.27 2.02 9.97
CA GLY A 281 0.52 0.85 9.62
C GLY A 281 1.98 0.94 10.05
N PHE A 282 2.69 -0.19 10.03
CA PHE A 282 4.07 -0.27 10.55
C PHE A 282 5.06 0.68 9.86
N THR A 283 4.82 1.05 8.59
CA THR A 283 5.65 2.01 7.85
C THR A 283 5.47 3.45 8.32
N MET A 284 4.38 3.75 9.03
CA MET A 284 3.99 5.11 9.45
C MET A 284 4.15 5.34 10.96
N ALA A 285 4.74 4.40 11.70
CA ALA A 285 4.80 4.40 13.16
C ALA A 285 5.35 5.72 13.75
N SER A 286 6.49 6.20 13.26
CA SER A 286 7.14 7.41 13.76
C SER A 286 6.38 8.69 13.42
N ILE A 287 5.73 8.71 12.26
CA ILE A 287 4.85 9.81 11.85
C ILE A 287 3.61 9.83 12.74
N ALA A 288 2.99 8.67 12.98
CA ALA A 288 1.84 8.53 13.86
C ALA A 288 2.14 9.06 15.26
N LEU A 289 3.24 8.61 15.87
CA LEU A 289 3.66 9.07 17.19
C LEU A 289 3.89 10.59 17.23
N THR A 290 4.59 11.14 16.24
CA THR A 290 4.90 12.57 16.19
C THR A 290 3.64 13.42 15.98
N VAL A 291 2.80 13.05 15.01
CA VAL A 291 1.56 13.78 14.69
C VAL A 291 0.55 13.67 15.84
N GLY A 292 0.39 12.47 16.40
CA GLY A 292 -0.49 12.22 17.55
C GLY A 292 -0.10 13.04 18.77
N GLN A 293 1.20 13.08 19.13
CA GLN A 293 1.69 13.91 20.23
C GLN A 293 1.55 15.41 19.95
N SER A 294 1.88 15.86 18.74
CA SER A 294 1.86 17.30 18.41
C SER A 294 0.45 17.87 18.33
N LEU A 295 -0.51 17.10 17.84
CA LEU A 295 -1.91 17.53 17.66
C LEU A 295 -2.85 17.03 18.77
N ASN A 296 -2.33 16.27 19.74
CA ASN A 296 -3.12 15.61 20.78
C ASN A 296 -4.25 14.73 20.21
N ILE A 297 -3.92 13.89 19.21
CA ILE A 297 -4.85 12.96 18.57
C ILE A 297 -4.47 11.53 18.98
N PRO A 298 -5.42 10.73 19.52
CA PRO A 298 -5.18 9.33 19.83
C PRO A 298 -4.70 8.51 18.63
N ILE A 299 -3.77 7.58 18.85
CA ILE A 299 -3.22 6.70 17.83
C ILE A 299 -3.46 5.23 18.16
N ILE A 300 -3.80 4.42 17.16
CA ILE A 300 -3.96 2.97 17.30
C ILE A 300 -3.21 2.28 16.15
N GLY A 301 -2.34 1.34 16.46
CA GLY A 301 -1.59 0.59 15.44
C GLY A 301 -2.44 -0.49 14.80
N PHE A 302 -2.28 -0.69 13.50
CA PHE A 302 -2.79 -1.85 12.75
C PHE A 302 -1.62 -2.54 12.06
N ILE A 303 -1.03 -3.54 12.72
CA ILE A 303 0.33 -3.98 12.45
C ILE A 303 0.34 -5.30 11.67
N LEU A 304 0.42 -5.17 10.34
CA LEU A 304 0.53 -6.29 9.40
C LEU A 304 1.90 -6.96 9.39
N GLN A 305 2.89 -6.40 10.08
CA GLN A 305 4.23 -6.96 10.14
C GLN A 305 4.74 -6.98 11.59
N PRO A 306 4.21 -7.86 12.46
CA PRO A 306 4.57 -7.93 13.88
C PRO A 306 6.05 -8.12 14.16
N THR A 307 6.84 -8.63 13.20
CA THR A 307 8.29 -8.80 13.36
C THR A 307 9.06 -7.48 13.50
N CYS A 308 8.45 -6.32 13.25
CA CYS A 308 9.06 -5.02 13.58
C CYS A 308 8.98 -4.65 15.06
N ILE A 309 8.06 -5.25 15.81
CA ILE A 309 7.86 -5.00 17.23
C ILE A 309 8.90 -5.82 18.02
N PRO A 310 9.69 -5.20 18.92
CA PRO A 310 10.66 -5.90 19.75
C PRO A 310 10.06 -7.06 20.54
N SER A 311 10.74 -8.20 20.51
CA SER A 311 10.47 -9.35 21.38
C SER A 311 11.73 -10.19 21.56
N THR A 312 11.78 -10.97 22.63
CA THR A 312 12.79 -12.01 22.90
C THR A 312 12.44 -13.35 22.26
N HIS A 313 11.21 -13.54 21.78
CA HIS A 313 10.70 -14.79 21.21
C HIS A 313 11.13 -15.04 19.76
N TYR A 314 11.50 -13.98 19.04
CA TYR A 314 11.96 -14.09 17.65
C TYR A 314 12.89 -12.91 17.30
N PRO A 315 13.76 -13.06 16.29
CA PRO A 315 14.59 -11.96 15.82
C PRO A 315 13.84 -11.08 14.79
N PRO A 316 14.19 -9.79 14.66
CA PRO A 316 13.68 -8.88 13.62
C PRO A 316 13.99 -9.36 12.19
N VAL A 317 15.08 -10.11 12.01
CA VAL A 317 15.49 -10.71 10.73
C VAL A 317 15.79 -12.18 10.99
N ILE A 318 15.13 -13.08 10.24
CA ILE A 318 15.44 -14.50 10.30
C ILE A 318 16.77 -14.78 9.57
N PRO A 319 17.78 -15.36 10.26
CA PRO A 319 19.08 -15.68 9.71
C PRO A 319 19.03 -16.48 8.39
N ILE A 320 20.01 -16.25 7.52
CA ILE A 320 20.26 -17.11 6.35
C ILE A 320 21.16 -18.23 6.84
N ASN A 321 20.59 -19.41 7.13
CA ASN A 321 21.40 -20.60 7.43
C ASN A 321 22.16 -21.06 6.17
N THR A 322 23.21 -20.34 5.76
CA THR A 322 24.08 -20.66 4.63
C THR A 322 25.41 -21.28 5.05
N HIS A 323 25.71 -21.41 6.35
CA HIS A 323 26.99 -21.93 6.81
C HIS A 323 26.91 -23.24 7.60
N SER A 324 27.87 -24.09 7.30
CA SER A 324 28.25 -25.30 8.00
C SER A 324 28.74 -24.92 9.41
N PHE A 325 28.16 -25.53 10.45
CA PHE A 325 28.54 -25.42 11.87
C PHE A 325 29.96 -24.88 12.14
N THR A 326 30.13 -23.58 12.45
CA THR A 326 31.42 -23.04 12.95
C THR A 326 31.24 -21.88 13.94
N LEU A 327 32.27 -21.63 14.78
CA LEU A 327 32.32 -20.62 15.85
C LEU A 327 31.90 -19.18 15.47
N PHE A 328 31.93 -18.82 14.18
CA PHE A 328 31.50 -17.50 13.68
C PHE A 328 29.98 -17.27 13.79
N ASP A 329 29.17 -18.34 13.84
CA ASP A 329 27.71 -18.26 13.93
C ASP A 329 27.25 -17.54 15.23
N SER A 330 27.98 -17.69 16.33
CA SER A 330 27.66 -17.06 17.63
C SER A 330 27.82 -15.53 17.63
N ILE A 331 28.72 -15.01 16.79
CA ILE A 331 28.90 -13.58 16.62
C ILE A 331 27.78 -13.05 15.72
N GLU A 332 27.45 -13.70 14.60
CA GLU A 332 26.35 -13.29 13.71
C GLU A 332 24.97 -13.34 14.43
N GLU A 333 24.70 -14.36 15.26
CA GLU A 333 23.45 -14.45 16.05
C GLU A 333 23.26 -13.22 16.96
N SER A 334 24.32 -12.72 17.61
CA SER A 334 24.25 -11.53 18.46
C SER A 334 23.89 -10.24 17.70
N PHE A 335 24.21 -10.19 16.40
CA PHE A 335 23.90 -9.06 15.51
C PHE A 335 22.45 -9.06 14.99
N THR A 336 21.73 -10.17 15.13
CA THR A 336 20.33 -10.29 14.66
C THR A 336 19.28 -9.95 15.72
N THR A 337 19.68 -9.56 16.93
CA THR A 337 18.75 -9.24 18.03
C THR A 337 18.02 -7.90 17.85
N HIS A 338 16.82 -7.76 18.45
CA HIS A 338 16.11 -6.49 18.51
C HIS A 338 16.90 -5.38 19.23
N ASN A 339 17.74 -5.72 20.21
CA ASN A 339 18.60 -4.73 20.88
C ASN A 339 19.64 -4.13 19.93
N MET A 340 20.23 -4.93 19.04
CA MET A 340 21.18 -4.45 18.04
C MET A 340 20.46 -3.63 16.96
N GLN A 341 19.30 -4.11 16.49
CA GLN A 341 18.44 -3.36 15.59
C GLN A 341 18.09 -1.98 16.16
N ALA A 342 17.70 -1.91 17.44
CA ALA A 342 17.31 -0.66 18.10
C ALA A 342 18.46 0.35 18.09
N LYS A 343 19.70 -0.08 18.38
CA LYS A 343 20.89 0.79 18.30
C LYS A 343 21.13 1.31 16.88
N ILE A 344 21.03 0.44 15.87
CA ILE A 344 21.22 0.82 14.46
C ILE A 344 20.11 1.79 14.02
N LYS A 345 18.85 1.51 14.40
CA LYS A 345 17.70 2.36 14.11
C LYS A 345 17.82 3.73 14.75
N GLN A 346 18.18 3.81 16.04
CA GLN A 346 18.41 5.08 16.73
C GLN A 346 19.52 5.90 16.06
N LEU A 347 20.62 5.25 15.66
CA LEU A 347 21.70 5.89 14.93
C LEU A 347 21.24 6.49 13.59
N MET A 348 20.33 5.79 12.91
CA MET A 348 19.77 6.19 11.61
C MET A 348 18.68 7.26 11.72
N ASP A 349 17.89 7.25 12.79
CA ASP A 349 16.85 8.26 13.06
C ASP A 349 17.45 9.58 13.59
N ASN A 350 18.63 9.50 14.22
CA ASN A 350 19.34 10.62 14.85
C ASN A 350 20.57 11.11 14.06
N GLY A 351 20.90 10.49 12.92
CA GLY A 351 21.66 11.14 11.85
C GLY A 351 23.18 11.03 11.86
N VAL A 352 23.73 9.83 12.05
CA VAL A 352 25.18 9.60 11.82
C VAL A 352 25.52 9.36 10.34
N THR A 353 24.52 9.18 9.46
CA THR A 353 24.68 9.20 8.00
C THR A 353 23.89 10.36 7.43
N GLY A 354 24.43 11.15 6.50
CA GLY A 354 23.98 12.52 6.12
C GLY A 354 22.46 12.76 5.96
N ASP A 355 21.69 11.77 5.51
CA ASP A 355 20.22 11.86 5.33
C ASP A 355 19.41 11.42 6.58
N GLY A 356 20.05 11.08 7.70
CA GLY A 356 19.44 10.38 8.84
C GLY A 356 18.93 11.26 9.99
N GLN A 357 18.79 12.57 9.80
CA GLN A 357 18.23 13.44 10.85
C GLN A 357 16.71 13.65 10.72
N GLU A 358 16.04 12.93 9.83
CA GLU A 358 14.66 13.27 9.45
C GLU A 358 13.69 13.18 10.63
N LEU A 359 13.75 12.14 11.45
CA LEU A 359 12.86 12.03 12.61
C LEU A 359 13.16 13.12 13.66
N SER A 360 14.43 13.34 13.98
CA SER A 360 14.85 14.42 14.90
C SER A 360 14.43 15.81 14.40
N LYS A 361 14.59 16.09 13.10
CA LYS A 361 14.16 17.35 12.47
C LYS A 361 12.65 17.50 12.49
N ILE A 362 11.90 16.45 12.16
CA ILE A 362 10.44 16.43 12.20
C ILE A 362 9.94 16.73 13.61
N ARG A 363 10.45 16.01 14.62
CA ARG A 363 10.04 16.21 16.02
C ARG A 363 10.36 17.62 16.50
N LYS A 364 11.58 18.12 16.21
CA LYS A 364 11.96 19.51 16.53
C LYS A 364 11.05 20.53 15.85
N ARG A 365 10.70 20.34 14.58
CA ARG A 365 9.78 21.20 13.83
C ARG A 365 8.39 21.25 14.47
N ARG A 366 7.97 20.16 15.11
CA ARG A 366 6.70 20.05 15.84
C ARG A 366 6.81 20.39 17.34
N GLY A 367 7.95 20.91 17.80
CA GLY A 367 8.17 21.30 19.20
C GLY A 367 8.29 20.12 20.16
N LEU A 368 8.57 18.91 19.66
CA LEU A 368 8.67 17.69 20.45
C LEU A 368 10.14 17.34 20.75
N PRO A 369 10.42 16.68 21.89
CA PRO A 369 11.77 16.24 22.24
C PRO A 369 12.24 15.12 21.30
N ILE A 370 13.56 15.04 21.09
CA ILE A 370 14.19 13.95 20.34
C ILE A 370 13.99 12.64 21.13
N LEU A 371 13.64 11.56 20.42
CA LEU A 371 13.46 10.26 21.05
C LEU A 371 14.81 9.65 21.45
N LYS A 372 14.90 9.19 22.69
CA LYS A 372 16.05 8.42 23.21
C LYS A 372 15.90 6.91 22.98
N ARG A 373 14.70 6.46 22.58
CA ARG A 373 14.32 5.09 22.26
C ARG A 373 13.75 5.02 20.85
N THR A 374 13.72 3.83 20.27
CA THR A 374 12.99 3.62 19.01
C THR A 374 11.49 3.77 19.23
N VAL A 375 10.75 4.05 18.16
CA VAL A 375 9.30 4.23 18.25
C VAL A 375 8.58 2.97 18.73
N TRP A 376 9.08 1.78 18.39
CA TRP A 376 8.48 0.53 18.88
C TRP A 376 8.73 0.31 20.38
N GLU A 377 9.93 0.65 20.88
CA GLU A 377 10.19 0.67 22.33
C GLU A 377 9.29 1.68 23.04
N MET A 378 9.05 2.85 22.43
CA MET A 378 8.11 3.84 22.95
C MET A 378 6.67 3.29 23.01
N PHE A 379 6.21 2.56 21.98
CA PHE A 379 4.87 1.97 21.98
C PHE A 379 4.69 0.89 23.04
N ILE A 380 5.73 0.11 23.33
CA ILE A 380 5.71 -0.86 24.45
C ILE A 380 5.66 -0.11 25.78
N GLU A 381 6.53 0.87 25.98
CA GLU A 381 6.62 1.65 27.23
C GLU A 381 5.35 2.44 27.54
N LEU A 382 4.73 3.02 26.51
CA LEU A 382 3.48 3.78 26.63
C LEU A 382 2.24 2.89 26.58
N GLU A 383 2.41 1.58 26.46
CA GLU A 383 1.34 0.61 26.21
C GLU A 383 0.39 1.05 25.09
N THR A 384 0.93 1.66 24.03
CA THR A 384 0.13 2.18 22.91
C THR A 384 -0.70 1.06 22.29
N PRO A 385 -2.02 1.23 22.09
CA PRO A 385 -2.84 0.16 21.59
C PRO A 385 -2.44 -0.26 20.18
N LEU A 386 -2.13 -1.54 19.98
CA LEU A 386 -1.80 -2.12 18.68
C LEU A 386 -2.75 -3.29 18.41
N ILE A 387 -3.30 -3.35 17.20
CA ILE A 387 -4.05 -4.49 16.72
C ILE A 387 -3.20 -5.22 15.69
N VAL A 388 -2.96 -6.50 15.92
CA VAL A 388 -2.20 -7.41 15.07
C VAL A 388 -3.20 -8.32 14.36
N PRO A 389 -3.57 -8.04 13.08
CA PRO A 389 -4.58 -8.80 12.33
C PRO A 389 -4.05 -10.15 11.82
N ILE A 390 -3.63 -10.98 12.78
CA ILE A 390 -3.05 -12.30 12.63
C ILE A 390 -3.51 -13.10 13.85
N SER A 391 -3.99 -14.32 13.67
CA SER A 391 -4.35 -15.15 14.83
C SER A 391 -3.10 -15.54 15.63
N GLU A 392 -3.23 -15.67 16.95
CA GLU A 392 -2.09 -16.06 17.81
C GLU A 392 -1.47 -17.39 17.36
N GLU A 393 -2.30 -18.37 17.00
CA GLU A 393 -1.84 -19.67 16.54
C GLU A 393 -1.04 -19.58 15.23
N MET A 394 -1.52 -18.78 14.27
CA MET A 394 -0.82 -18.55 13.01
C MET A 394 0.55 -17.90 13.26
N PHE A 395 0.59 -16.91 14.15
CA PHE A 395 1.82 -16.21 14.50
C PHE A 395 2.83 -17.08 15.27
N GLY A 396 2.35 -18.04 16.08
CA GLY A 396 3.20 -18.91 16.92
C GLY A 396 3.07 -18.67 18.42
N GLY A 397 1.96 -18.08 18.84
CA GLY A 397 1.69 -17.67 20.21
C GLY A 397 1.95 -16.18 20.39
N ARG A 398 1.17 -15.56 21.26
CA ARG A 398 1.43 -14.21 21.75
C ARG A 398 2.74 -14.20 22.56
N PRO A 399 3.71 -13.32 22.24
CA PRO A 399 4.88 -13.11 23.09
C PRO A 399 4.49 -12.62 24.49
N ASP A 400 5.08 -13.21 25.53
CA ASP A 400 4.80 -12.83 26.92
C ASP A 400 5.39 -11.46 27.32
N ASP A 401 6.36 -10.97 26.55
CA ASP A 401 6.98 -9.65 26.70
C ASP A 401 6.21 -8.52 25.99
N TRP A 402 5.02 -8.81 25.45
CA TRP A 402 4.13 -7.82 24.86
C TRP A 402 3.05 -7.35 25.83
N PRO A 403 2.79 -6.02 25.91
CA PRO A 403 1.76 -5.47 26.78
C PRO A 403 0.37 -5.87 26.32
N SER A 404 -0.57 -6.00 27.27
CA SER A 404 -1.95 -6.45 27.00
C SER A 404 -2.73 -5.57 26.01
N SER A 405 -2.28 -4.33 25.79
CA SER A 405 -2.81 -3.41 24.79
C SER A 405 -2.49 -3.80 23.34
N PHE A 406 -1.60 -4.79 23.13
CA PHE A 406 -1.36 -5.38 21.82
C PHE A 406 -2.35 -6.53 21.63
N VAL A 407 -3.31 -6.41 20.73
CA VAL A 407 -4.41 -7.38 20.58
C VAL A 407 -4.24 -8.15 19.28
N PHE A 408 -4.19 -9.48 19.36
CA PHE A 408 -4.25 -10.34 18.18
C PHE A 408 -5.71 -10.53 17.75
N THR A 409 -5.95 -10.54 16.45
CA THR A 409 -7.26 -10.74 15.82
C THR A 409 -7.13 -11.62 14.59
N GLU A 410 -8.22 -12.11 14.03
CA GLU A 410 -8.15 -12.83 12.76
C GLU A 410 -7.58 -12.00 11.59
N CYS A 411 -6.99 -12.71 10.63
CA CYS A 411 -6.51 -12.10 9.40
C CYS A 411 -7.63 -11.37 8.66
N ILE A 412 -7.33 -10.17 8.18
CA ILE A 412 -8.28 -9.35 7.44
C ILE A 412 -8.06 -9.51 5.93
N PHE A 413 -9.15 -9.74 5.20
CA PHE A 413 -9.14 -9.90 3.75
C PHE A 413 -10.08 -8.91 3.11
N LEU A 414 -9.64 -8.27 2.03
CA LEU A 414 -10.51 -7.40 1.25
C LEU A 414 -11.40 -8.24 0.33
N ARG A 415 -12.48 -8.78 0.89
CA ARG A 415 -13.53 -9.50 0.14
C ARG A 415 -14.74 -8.57 -0.03
N SER A 416 -15.31 -8.53 -1.23
CA SER A 416 -16.67 -8.03 -1.42
C SER A 416 -17.66 -9.10 -0.98
N SER A 417 -18.94 -8.75 -0.83
CA SER A 417 -20.03 -9.73 -0.68
C SER A 417 -20.06 -10.77 -1.80
N TYR A 418 -19.41 -10.47 -2.93
CA TYR A 418 -19.18 -11.35 -4.05
C TYR A 418 -17.68 -11.49 -4.34
N VAL A 419 -17.16 -12.72 -4.37
CA VAL A 419 -15.83 -13.00 -4.91
C VAL A 419 -15.99 -13.34 -6.40
N PRO A 420 -15.33 -12.63 -7.33
CA PRO A 420 -15.45 -12.92 -8.76
C PRO A 420 -15.14 -14.38 -9.09
N ASP A 421 -15.80 -14.89 -10.12
CA ASP A 421 -15.48 -16.21 -10.67
C ASP A 421 -14.08 -16.23 -11.30
N LEU A 422 -13.54 -17.44 -11.42
CA LEU A 422 -12.27 -17.66 -12.11
C LEU A 422 -12.45 -17.44 -13.62
N ASP A 423 -11.36 -17.04 -14.27
CA ASP A 423 -11.29 -17.03 -15.73
C ASP A 423 -11.73 -18.41 -16.28
N PRO A 424 -12.65 -18.46 -17.27
CA PRO A 424 -13.19 -19.74 -17.76
C PRO A 424 -12.12 -20.71 -18.26
N SER A 425 -11.03 -20.20 -18.86
CA SER A 425 -9.94 -21.05 -19.34
C SER A 425 -9.06 -21.59 -18.20
N MET A 426 -8.88 -20.80 -17.13
CA MET A 426 -8.27 -21.28 -15.89
C MET A 426 -9.15 -22.34 -15.22
N GLN A 427 -10.45 -22.13 -15.16
CA GLN A 427 -11.39 -23.10 -14.58
C GLN A 427 -11.41 -24.41 -15.39
N ASP A 428 -11.41 -24.35 -16.72
CA ASP A 428 -11.30 -25.53 -17.59
C ASP A 428 -9.98 -26.28 -17.38
N PHE A 429 -8.86 -25.55 -17.25
CA PHE A 429 -7.55 -26.13 -16.95
C PHE A 429 -7.56 -26.95 -15.66
N ILE A 430 -8.14 -26.41 -14.58
CA ILE A 430 -8.30 -27.07 -13.29
C ILE A 430 -9.24 -28.27 -13.39
N ASN A 431 -10.40 -28.12 -14.04
CA ASN A 431 -11.38 -29.20 -14.17
C ASN A 431 -10.81 -30.41 -14.93
N ARG A 432 -10.03 -30.16 -15.98
CA ARG A 432 -9.32 -31.23 -16.71
C ARG A 432 -8.26 -31.89 -15.85
N ALA A 433 -7.52 -31.13 -15.05
CA ALA A 433 -6.52 -31.68 -14.15
C ALA A 433 -7.14 -32.70 -13.19
N LYS A 434 -8.29 -32.32 -12.61
CA LYS A 434 -9.08 -33.20 -11.74
C LYS A 434 -9.58 -34.44 -12.46
N ALA A 435 -10.08 -34.29 -13.70
CA ALA A 435 -10.52 -35.42 -14.51
C ALA A 435 -9.38 -36.41 -14.81
N ASP A 436 -8.19 -35.88 -15.06
CA ASP A 436 -6.98 -36.66 -15.36
C ASP A 436 -6.27 -37.15 -14.08
N LYS A 437 -6.79 -36.82 -12.89
CA LYS A 437 -6.20 -37.11 -11.57
C LYS A 437 -4.77 -36.58 -11.42
N GLU A 438 -4.49 -35.44 -12.02
CA GLU A 438 -3.21 -34.76 -11.94
C GLU A 438 -3.27 -33.61 -10.93
N PRO A 439 -2.29 -33.48 -10.03
CA PRO A 439 -2.28 -32.39 -9.06
C PRO A 439 -2.07 -31.04 -9.73
N VAL A 440 -2.73 -30.01 -9.22
CA VAL A 440 -2.61 -28.61 -9.67
C VAL A 440 -1.85 -27.81 -8.63
N VAL A 441 -0.77 -27.18 -9.07
CA VAL A 441 0.13 -26.41 -8.21
C VAL A 441 0.13 -24.95 -8.64
N LEU A 442 -0.05 -24.05 -7.68
CA LEU A 442 0.01 -22.62 -7.92
C LEU A 442 1.42 -22.10 -7.64
N MET A 443 1.97 -21.28 -8.54
CA MET A 443 3.12 -20.43 -8.24
C MET A 443 2.70 -18.96 -8.26
N CYS A 444 2.77 -18.28 -7.11
CA CYS A 444 2.38 -16.89 -6.96
C CYS A 444 3.44 -16.07 -6.18
N PHE A 445 4.04 -15.11 -6.87
CA PHE A 445 5.06 -14.23 -6.29
C PHE A 445 4.56 -12.79 -6.11
N SER A 446 3.25 -12.56 -6.23
CA SER A 446 2.59 -11.26 -6.03
C SER A 446 3.29 -10.13 -6.79
N SER A 447 3.49 -8.96 -6.16
CA SER A 447 4.16 -7.81 -6.77
C SER A 447 5.68 -7.95 -6.86
N MET A 448 6.27 -9.09 -6.48
CA MET A 448 7.72 -9.27 -6.55
C MET A 448 8.18 -9.23 -8.02
N PRO A 449 9.24 -8.46 -8.33
CA PRO A 449 9.75 -8.34 -9.70
C PRO A 449 10.61 -9.57 -10.05
N ILE A 450 9.98 -10.74 -10.13
CA ILE A 450 10.64 -12.00 -10.50
C ILE A 450 10.64 -12.13 -12.02
N PRO A 451 11.82 -12.33 -12.66
CA PRO A 451 11.90 -12.52 -14.10
C PRO A 451 11.07 -13.72 -14.56
N ARG A 452 10.28 -13.55 -15.62
CA ARG A 452 9.46 -14.63 -16.21
C ARG A 452 10.26 -15.90 -16.49
N LYS A 453 11.50 -15.76 -16.98
CA LYS A 453 12.44 -16.88 -17.22
C LYS A 453 12.68 -17.74 -15.97
N ALA A 454 12.80 -17.12 -14.79
CA ALA A 454 13.06 -17.84 -13.55
C ALA A 454 11.85 -18.69 -13.14
N ILE A 455 10.64 -18.13 -13.24
CA ILE A 455 9.38 -18.83 -12.98
C ILE A 455 9.23 -20.03 -13.93
N LEU A 456 9.43 -19.81 -15.23
CA LEU A 456 9.34 -20.88 -16.22
C LEU A 456 10.39 -21.98 -16.02
N SER A 457 11.60 -21.62 -15.59
CA SER A 457 12.66 -22.61 -15.32
C SER A 457 12.28 -23.54 -14.16
N LEU A 458 11.65 -23.01 -13.11
CA LEU A 458 11.09 -23.82 -12.02
C LEU A 458 9.95 -24.69 -12.53
N ALA A 459 9.04 -24.12 -13.33
CA ALA A 459 7.92 -24.87 -13.89
C ALA A 459 8.38 -26.07 -14.72
N PHE A 460 9.37 -25.87 -15.59
CA PHE A 460 9.93 -26.94 -16.42
C PHE A 460 10.55 -28.06 -15.58
N LYS A 461 11.20 -27.68 -14.47
CA LYS A 461 11.83 -28.64 -13.58
C LYS A 461 10.77 -29.49 -12.86
N MET A 462 9.75 -28.84 -12.28
CA MET A 462 8.68 -29.53 -11.55
C MET A 462 7.85 -30.44 -12.47
N VAL A 463 7.38 -29.94 -13.61
CA VAL A 463 6.58 -30.75 -14.56
C VAL A 463 7.38 -31.94 -15.09
N GLY A 464 8.68 -31.75 -15.33
CA GLY A 464 9.54 -32.78 -15.92
C GLY A 464 10.12 -33.80 -14.94
N GLN A 465 10.25 -33.46 -13.65
CA GLN A 465 11.01 -34.25 -12.68
C GLN A 465 10.19 -34.72 -11.48
N CYS A 466 9.07 -34.07 -11.13
CA CYS A 466 8.21 -34.55 -10.05
C CYS A 466 7.55 -35.87 -10.44
N ALA A 467 7.45 -36.79 -9.49
CA ALA A 467 6.88 -38.11 -9.72
C ALA A 467 5.43 -38.04 -10.21
N CYS A 468 4.66 -37.07 -9.71
CA CYS A 468 3.25 -36.85 -10.04
C CYS A 468 3.00 -36.03 -11.31
N LYS A 469 4.05 -35.49 -11.96
CA LYS A 469 3.96 -34.65 -13.17
C LYS A 469 2.84 -33.60 -13.10
N PRO A 470 2.89 -32.67 -12.12
CA PRO A 470 1.80 -31.76 -11.80
C PRO A 470 1.47 -30.82 -12.97
N ARG A 471 0.28 -30.23 -12.92
CA ARG A 471 -0.08 -29.06 -13.72
C ARG A 471 0.23 -27.79 -12.93
N LEU A 472 0.78 -26.78 -13.60
CA LEU A 472 1.16 -25.54 -12.96
C LEU A 472 0.32 -24.37 -13.44
N ILE A 473 -0.21 -23.61 -12.50
CA ILE A 473 -0.73 -22.26 -12.72
C ILE A 473 0.31 -21.28 -12.21
N THR A 474 0.73 -20.33 -13.04
CA THR A 474 1.72 -19.31 -12.66
C THR A 474 1.10 -17.93 -12.77
N LEU A 475 1.04 -17.21 -11.65
CA LEU A 475 0.63 -15.81 -11.63
C LEU A 475 1.86 -14.93 -11.88
N MET A 476 1.93 -14.36 -13.08
CA MET A 476 3.03 -13.56 -13.54
C MET A 476 2.93 -12.13 -12.97
N GLY A 477 4.00 -11.70 -12.30
CA GLY A 477 4.12 -10.36 -11.74
C GLY A 477 4.52 -9.29 -12.76
N PRO A 478 5.00 -8.11 -12.32
CA PRO A 478 5.30 -6.95 -13.18
C PRO A 478 6.29 -7.22 -14.32
N LYS A 479 7.15 -8.24 -14.19
CA LYS A 479 8.15 -8.65 -15.19
C LYS A 479 7.67 -9.74 -16.15
N ALA A 480 6.36 -9.95 -16.26
CA ALA A 480 5.77 -10.91 -17.20
C ALA A 480 6.17 -10.63 -18.66
N SER A 481 6.29 -9.35 -19.04
CA SER A 481 6.58 -8.91 -20.40
C SER A 481 8.06 -8.96 -20.79
N GLU A 482 8.96 -9.32 -19.87
CA GLU A 482 10.39 -9.45 -20.18
C GLU A 482 10.62 -10.55 -21.23
N GLN A 483 11.36 -10.21 -22.28
CA GLN A 483 11.68 -11.15 -23.35
C GLN A 483 12.44 -12.37 -22.80
N CYS A 484 11.88 -13.55 -23.05
CA CYS A 484 12.52 -14.81 -22.73
C CYS A 484 13.34 -15.32 -23.93
N PRO A 485 14.48 -16.01 -23.71
CA PRO A 485 15.18 -16.68 -24.78
C PRO A 485 14.25 -17.61 -25.57
N LEU A 486 14.39 -17.65 -26.91
CA LEU A 486 13.51 -18.43 -27.80
C LEU A 486 13.32 -19.88 -27.37
N LYS A 487 14.38 -20.53 -26.88
CA LYS A 487 14.31 -21.91 -26.36
C LYS A 487 13.39 -22.05 -25.14
N VAL A 488 13.37 -21.05 -24.25
CA VAL A 488 12.50 -21.02 -23.06
C VAL A 488 11.06 -20.75 -23.49
N ALA A 489 10.85 -19.82 -24.42
CA ALA A 489 9.52 -19.51 -24.94
C ALA A 489 8.87 -20.74 -25.60
N ARG A 490 9.58 -21.40 -26.54
CA ARG A 490 9.08 -22.62 -27.21
C ARG A 490 8.70 -23.71 -26.22
N LYS A 491 9.57 -23.97 -25.23
CA LYS A 491 9.27 -24.99 -24.21
C LYS A 491 8.06 -24.62 -23.35
N ALA A 492 7.85 -23.34 -23.06
CA ALA A 492 6.63 -22.89 -22.38
C ALA A 492 5.39 -23.12 -23.25
N ASP A 493 5.48 -22.85 -24.55
CA ASP A 493 4.39 -23.09 -25.50
C ASP A 493 4.06 -24.58 -25.63
N ASP A 494 5.07 -25.46 -25.65
CA ASP A 494 4.88 -26.93 -25.63
C ASP A 494 4.14 -27.39 -24.35
N LEU A 495 4.48 -26.82 -23.19
CA LEU A 495 3.79 -27.12 -21.93
C LEU A 495 2.36 -26.56 -21.88
N LYS A 496 2.10 -25.42 -22.51
CA LYS A 496 0.74 -24.88 -22.67
C LYS A 496 -0.10 -25.76 -23.59
N ALA A 497 0.46 -26.15 -24.74
CA ALA A 497 -0.18 -27.02 -25.72
C ALA A 497 -0.53 -28.39 -25.12
N SER A 498 0.36 -28.94 -24.29
CA SER A 498 0.11 -30.17 -23.52
C SER A 498 -0.67 -29.96 -22.21
N ARG A 499 -1.16 -28.73 -21.95
CA ARG A 499 -1.97 -28.36 -20.76
C ARG A 499 -1.28 -28.68 -19.43
N LYS A 500 0.04 -28.58 -19.38
CA LYS A 500 0.85 -28.68 -18.16
C LYS A 500 1.18 -27.33 -17.53
N LEU A 501 1.03 -26.23 -18.28
CA LEU A 501 1.30 -24.87 -17.81
C LEU A 501 0.17 -23.93 -18.20
N PHE A 502 -0.29 -23.12 -17.24
CA PHE A 502 -1.21 -22.01 -17.45
C PHE A 502 -0.60 -20.71 -16.88
N GLU A 503 -0.41 -19.69 -17.71
CA GLU A 503 0.11 -18.39 -17.28
C GLU A 503 -1.04 -17.38 -17.16
N ALA A 504 -1.15 -16.69 -16.04
CA ALA A 504 -2.13 -15.63 -15.80
C ALA A 504 -1.48 -14.41 -15.14
N SER A 505 -2.11 -13.24 -15.19
CA SER A 505 -1.65 -12.04 -14.47
C SER A 505 -2.14 -12.00 -13.01
N GLY A 506 -3.25 -12.68 -12.71
CA GLY A 506 -3.84 -12.73 -11.38
C GLY A 506 -5.11 -13.57 -11.34
N ALA A 507 -5.62 -13.82 -10.14
CA ALA A 507 -6.87 -14.54 -9.90
C ALA A 507 -7.44 -14.19 -8.52
N PRO A 508 -8.76 -14.33 -8.30
CA PRO A 508 -9.37 -14.21 -6.98
C PRO A 508 -8.98 -15.39 -6.09
N PHE A 509 -8.08 -15.16 -5.13
CA PHE A 509 -7.53 -16.21 -4.25
C PHE A 509 -8.58 -16.99 -3.48
N GLY A 510 -9.63 -16.32 -2.98
CA GLY A 510 -10.75 -16.99 -2.30
C GLY A 510 -11.48 -18.07 -3.13
N LYS A 511 -11.35 -18.05 -4.46
CA LYS A 511 -11.87 -19.11 -5.36
C LYS A 511 -10.77 -20.04 -5.86
N LEU A 512 -9.56 -19.50 -6.09
CA LEU A 512 -8.45 -20.25 -6.67
C LEU A 512 -7.78 -21.18 -5.66
N LEU A 513 -7.39 -20.67 -4.49
CA LEU A 513 -6.52 -21.40 -3.56
C LEU A 513 -7.13 -22.71 -3.08
N PRO A 514 -8.44 -22.80 -2.73
CA PRO A 514 -9.06 -24.07 -2.33
C PRO A 514 -9.08 -25.15 -3.43
N LEU A 515 -8.77 -24.81 -4.68
CA LEU A 515 -8.73 -25.74 -5.81
C LEU A 515 -7.33 -26.29 -6.09
N MET A 516 -6.30 -25.82 -5.37
CA MET A 516 -4.90 -26.22 -5.56
C MET A 516 -4.52 -27.37 -4.62
N ASP A 517 -3.57 -28.19 -5.06
CA ASP A 517 -2.99 -29.28 -4.25
C ASP A 517 -1.71 -28.84 -3.52
N CYS A 518 -1.03 -27.80 -4.00
CA CYS A 518 0.10 -27.16 -3.32
C CYS A 518 0.25 -25.71 -3.81
N ILE A 519 0.69 -24.81 -2.92
CA ILE A 519 0.94 -23.40 -3.24
C ILE A 519 2.42 -23.07 -3.02
N ILE A 520 3.05 -22.50 -4.03
CA ILE A 520 4.43 -22.01 -4.00
C ILE A 520 4.41 -20.50 -4.02
N MET A 521 4.95 -19.88 -2.98
CA MET A 521 4.85 -18.43 -2.78
C MET A 521 6.13 -17.80 -2.24
N HIS A 522 6.22 -16.49 -2.34
CA HIS A 522 7.35 -15.71 -1.84
C HIS A 522 7.41 -15.63 -0.30
N GLY A 523 6.25 -15.66 0.37
CA GLY A 523 6.13 -15.63 1.84
C GLY A 523 5.58 -14.34 2.45
N GLY A 524 5.03 -13.40 1.68
CA GLY A 524 4.37 -12.22 2.27
C GLY A 524 3.13 -12.61 3.07
N LEU A 525 2.83 -11.89 4.17
CA LEU A 525 1.72 -12.19 5.08
C LEU A 525 0.41 -12.50 4.34
N GLY A 526 -0.07 -11.61 3.48
CA GLY A 526 -1.41 -11.75 2.87
C GLY A 526 -1.56 -13.04 2.05
N THR A 527 -0.55 -13.41 1.26
CA THR A 527 -0.57 -14.66 0.48
C THR A 527 -0.41 -15.87 1.39
N THR A 528 0.43 -15.78 2.42
CA THR A 528 0.62 -16.85 3.41
C THR A 528 -0.68 -17.12 4.16
N ALA A 529 -1.31 -16.09 4.72
CA ALA A 529 -2.57 -16.17 5.44
C ALA A 529 -3.69 -16.78 4.57
N GLU A 530 -3.91 -16.29 3.35
CA GLU A 530 -4.94 -16.88 2.47
C GLU A 530 -4.65 -18.35 2.12
N SER A 531 -3.38 -18.73 1.99
CA SER A 531 -3.00 -20.12 1.69
C SER A 531 -3.18 -21.05 2.88
N LEU A 532 -2.86 -20.56 4.09
CA LEU A 532 -3.09 -21.28 5.35
C LEU A 532 -4.60 -21.50 5.55
N VAL A 533 -5.41 -20.47 5.36
CA VAL A 533 -6.88 -20.54 5.45
C VAL A 533 -7.46 -21.51 4.40
N ALA A 534 -6.88 -21.56 3.20
CA ALA A 534 -7.31 -22.52 2.17
C ALA A 534 -7.04 -23.99 2.55
N GLY A 535 -6.23 -24.25 3.58
CA GLY A 535 -5.92 -25.60 4.05
C GLY A 535 -5.09 -26.42 3.07
N VAL A 536 -4.23 -25.75 2.28
CA VAL A 536 -3.39 -26.35 1.25
C VAL A 536 -1.92 -26.31 1.68
N PRO A 537 -1.12 -27.37 1.46
CA PRO A 537 0.30 -27.33 1.79
C PRO A 537 1.04 -26.25 1.00
N CYS A 538 2.03 -25.64 1.66
CA CYS A 538 2.65 -24.41 1.20
C CYS A 538 4.17 -24.53 1.12
N MET A 539 4.78 -24.06 0.03
CA MET A 539 6.22 -23.93 -0.12
C MET A 539 6.60 -22.45 -0.22
N VAL A 540 7.36 -21.97 0.77
CA VAL A 540 7.86 -20.59 0.78
C VAL A 540 9.25 -20.54 0.16
N THR A 541 9.44 -19.71 -0.87
CA THR A 541 10.70 -19.62 -1.61
C THR A 541 11.76 -18.73 -0.95
N GLY A 542 11.38 -17.94 0.07
CA GLY A 542 12.30 -17.18 0.91
C GLY A 542 13.06 -16.11 0.12
N ILE A 543 12.34 -15.33 -0.70
CA ILE A 543 12.88 -14.40 -1.70
C ILE A 543 13.80 -13.36 -1.06
N LEU A 544 13.26 -12.36 -0.35
CA LEU A 544 14.01 -11.15 0.06
C LEU A 544 13.27 -10.42 1.20
N LEU A 545 14.02 -9.96 2.23
CA LEU A 545 13.69 -8.99 3.29
C LEU A 545 12.38 -9.12 4.11
N MET A 546 12.41 -8.53 5.31
CA MET A 546 11.29 -8.41 6.25
C MET A 546 10.75 -9.77 6.74
N ASP A 547 9.43 -9.98 6.69
CA ASP A 547 8.73 -11.09 7.33
C ASP A 547 8.66 -12.38 6.50
N GLN A 548 9.09 -12.38 5.24
CA GLN A 548 8.88 -13.53 4.33
C GLN A 548 9.51 -14.83 4.84
N ARG A 549 10.69 -14.74 5.45
CA ARG A 549 11.35 -15.91 6.06
C ARG A 549 10.72 -16.30 7.38
N PHE A 550 10.24 -15.33 8.15
CA PHE A 550 9.46 -15.60 9.35
C PHE A 550 8.24 -16.46 8.99
N TRP A 551 7.49 -16.06 7.98
CA TRP A 551 6.37 -16.84 7.46
C TRP A 551 6.77 -18.20 6.89
N GLY A 552 7.92 -18.29 6.20
CA GLY A 552 8.48 -19.57 5.78
C GLY A 552 8.80 -20.52 6.95
N LYS A 553 9.35 -19.99 8.04
CA LYS A 553 9.57 -20.76 9.28
C LYS A 553 8.26 -21.13 9.96
N ARG A 554 7.26 -20.24 9.97
CA ARG A 554 5.92 -20.52 10.50
C ARG A 554 5.21 -21.62 9.73
N VAL A 555 5.22 -21.58 8.40
CA VAL A 555 4.68 -22.66 7.54
C VAL A 555 5.30 -24.01 7.90
N HIS A 556 6.63 -24.04 8.13
CA HIS A 556 7.30 -25.26 8.55
C HIS A 556 6.93 -25.69 9.99
N ALA A 557 6.94 -24.76 10.95
CA ALA A 557 6.64 -25.03 12.34
C ALA A 557 5.19 -25.49 12.57
N LEU A 558 4.24 -24.98 11.77
CA LEU A 558 2.85 -25.44 11.75
C LEU A 558 2.70 -26.84 11.12
N GLY A 559 3.75 -27.36 10.48
CA GLY A 559 3.74 -28.64 9.80
C GLY A 559 2.95 -28.65 8.50
N VAL A 560 2.73 -27.49 7.86
CA VAL A 560 1.95 -27.36 6.61
C VAL A 560 2.82 -27.15 5.38
N GLY A 561 4.14 -27.26 5.54
CA GLY A 561 5.10 -27.17 4.45
C GLY A 561 6.54 -27.47 4.86
N PRO A 562 7.43 -27.64 3.87
CA PRO A 562 8.84 -27.90 4.09
C PRO A 562 9.55 -26.65 4.66
N ASN A 563 10.71 -26.88 5.29
CA ASN A 563 11.55 -25.80 5.82
C ASN A 563 11.96 -24.83 4.69
N VAL A 564 11.83 -23.53 4.96
CA VAL A 564 12.21 -22.47 4.03
C VAL A 564 13.72 -22.50 3.77
N VAL A 565 14.09 -22.31 2.50
CA VAL A 565 15.48 -22.13 2.06
C VAL A 565 15.64 -20.75 1.46
N HIS A 566 16.89 -20.28 1.34
CA HIS A 566 17.16 -19.08 0.56
C HIS A 566 16.73 -19.29 -0.91
N ILE A 567 16.17 -18.26 -1.57
CA ILE A 567 15.67 -18.39 -2.95
C ILE A 567 16.70 -18.95 -3.94
N SER A 568 17.98 -18.62 -3.78
CA SER A 568 19.07 -19.16 -4.62
C SER A 568 19.27 -20.68 -4.49
N GLN A 569 18.73 -21.28 -3.44
CA GLN A 569 18.74 -22.72 -3.16
C GLN A 569 17.38 -23.38 -3.45
N PHE A 570 16.33 -22.59 -3.71
CA PHE A 570 14.98 -23.11 -3.92
C PHE A 570 14.93 -24.06 -5.12
N SER A 571 15.61 -23.71 -6.21
CA SER A 571 15.63 -24.53 -7.43
C SER A 571 16.20 -25.93 -7.20
N GLN A 572 17.06 -26.11 -6.21
CA GLN A 572 17.74 -27.37 -5.88
C GLN A 572 16.79 -28.30 -5.12
N VAL A 573 15.94 -27.74 -4.26
CA VAL A 573 15.04 -28.51 -3.39
C VAL A 573 13.60 -28.62 -3.93
N CYS A 574 13.23 -27.79 -4.91
CA CYS A 574 11.83 -27.62 -5.30
C CYS A 574 11.11 -28.90 -5.75
N VAL A 575 11.80 -29.82 -6.43
CA VAL A 575 11.19 -31.09 -6.89
C VAL A 575 10.90 -32.01 -5.71
N LYS A 576 11.92 -32.25 -4.87
CA LYS A 576 11.80 -33.09 -3.66
C LYS A 576 10.68 -32.57 -2.75
N ASN A 577 10.74 -31.27 -2.44
CA ASN A 577 9.78 -30.64 -1.55
C ASN A 577 8.35 -30.69 -2.10
N LEU A 578 8.19 -30.54 -3.41
CA LEU A 578 6.86 -30.63 -4.04
C LEU A 578 6.33 -32.06 -4.04
N ASP A 579 7.18 -33.06 -4.30
CA ASP A 579 6.79 -34.47 -4.20
C ASP A 579 6.38 -34.84 -2.75
N GLU A 580 7.06 -34.31 -1.73
CA GLU A 580 6.67 -34.49 -0.32
C GLU A 580 5.30 -33.84 0.00
N CYS A 581 5.00 -32.67 -0.58
CA CYS A 581 3.70 -32.00 -0.40
C CYS A 581 2.56 -32.73 -1.11
N LEU A 582 2.84 -33.32 -2.28
CA LEU A 582 1.84 -33.97 -3.13
C LEU A 582 1.72 -35.48 -2.91
N ALA A 583 2.56 -36.07 -2.05
CA ALA A 583 2.49 -37.48 -1.73
C ALA A 583 1.10 -37.85 -1.17
N PRO A 584 0.53 -39.02 -1.52
CA PRO A 584 -0.78 -39.44 -1.01
C PRO A 584 -0.88 -39.46 0.52
N ASN A 585 0.23 -39.74 1.21
CA ASN A 585 0.37 -39.76 2.66
C ASN A 585 1.14 -38.53 3.20
N SER A 586 1.11 -37.40 2.48
CA SER A 586 1.79 -36.17 2.90
C SER A 586 1.27 -35.70 4.26
N LEU A 587 2.17 -35.64 5.24
CA LEU A 587 1.88 -35.04 6.55
C LEU A 587 1.57 -33.55 6.43
N TYR A 588 2.24 -32.85 5.49
CA TYR A 588 1.98 -31.44 5.22
C TYR A 588 0.55 -31.21 4.75
N ALA A 589 0.08 -32.02 3.79
CA ALA A 589 -1.29 -31.90 3.28
C ALA A 589 -2.34 -32.29 4.35
N ALA A 590 -2.05 -33.29 5.18
CA ALA A 590 -2.92 -33.68 6.28
C ALA A 590 -3.07 -32.55 7.31
N ARG A 591 -1.95 -31.96 7.73
CA ARG A 591 -1.92 -30.86 8.70
C ARG A 591 -2.55 -29.58 8.15
N ALA A 592 -2.33 -29.27 6.88
CA ALA A 592 -2.95 -28.10 6.24
C ALA A 592 -4.49 -28.22 6.25
N ARG A 593 -5.04 -29.41 5.92
CA ARG A 593 -6.49 -29.66 5.96
C ARG A 593 -7.08 -29.61 7.37
N GLU A 594 -6.29 -29.98 8.38
CA GLU A 594 -6.68 -29.90 9.79
C GLU A 594 -6.78 -28.45 10.25
N LEU A 595 -5.77 -27.62 9.94
CA LEU A 595 -5.67 -26.26 10.45
C LEU A 595 -6.46 -25.22 9.64
N GLY A 596 -6.58 -25.37 8.32
CA GLY A 596 -7.22 -24.38 7.47
C GLY A 596 -8.64 -23.97 7.92
N PRO A 597 -9.52 -24.93 8.29
CA PRO A 597 -10.85 -24.61 8.82
C PRO A 597 -10.87 -23.86 10.16
N MET A 598 -9.75 -23.83 10.91
CA MET A 598 -9.67 -23.16 12.21
C MET A 598 -9.48 -21.64 12.08
N TRP A 599 -8.74 -21.16 11.08
CA TRP A 599 -8.37 -19.74 10.93
C TRP A 599 -9.34 -18.92 10.07
N CYS A 600 -10.63 -19.16 10.30
CA CYS A 600 -11.76 -18.35 9.86
C CYS A 600 -12.35 -18.63 8.46
N THR A 601 -13.68 -18.75 8.44
CA THR A 601 -14.54 -18.79 7.23
C THR A 601 -15.06 -17.40 6.82
N SER A 602 -14.64 -16.32 7.50
CA SER A 602 -15.06 -14.94 7.21
C SER A 602 -13.93 -14.11 6.56
N ASP A 603 -14.12 -12.78 6.45
CA ASP A 603 -13.12 -11.85 5.92
C ASP A 603 -12.33 -11.09 7.00
N GLY A 604 -12.55 -11.41 8.29
CA GLY A 604 -11.88 -10.82 9.44
C GLY A 604 -12.28 -9.36 9.74
N VAL A 605 -13.06 -8.70 8.88
CA VAL A 605 -13.36 -7.26 9.00
C VAL A 605 -14.15 -6.96 10.28
N ALA A 606 -15.13 -7.80 10.62
CA ALA A 606 -15.99 -7.58 11.77
C ALA A 606 -15.22 -7.60 13.10
N GLU A 607 -14.38 -8.62 13.29
CA GLU A 607 -13.59 -8.80 14.51
C GLU A 607 -12.56 -7.69 14.68
N ASN A 608 -11.85 -7.35 13.61
CA ASN A 608 -10.89 -6.24 13.64
C ASN A 608 -11.58 -4.93 14.04
N VAL A 609 -12.73 -4.59 13.45
CA VAL A 609 -13.50 -3.40 13.87
C VAL A 609 -13.91 -3.48 15.34
N GLN A 610 -14.34 -4.64 15.84
CA GLN A 610 -14.69 -4.79 17.26
C GLN A 610 -13.49 -4.58 18.18
N ALA A 611 -12.31 -5.07 17.82
CA ALA A 611 -11.08 -4.84 18.58
C ALA A 611 -10.77 -3.33 18.68
N PHE A 612 -10.91 -2.58 17.56
CA PHE A 612 -10.77 -1.12 17.59
C PHE A 612 -11.80 -0.45 18.51
N LEU A 613 -13.08 -0.86 18.44
CA LEU A 613 -14.11 -0.28 19.30
C LEU A 613 -13.84 -0.54 20.79
N HIS A 614 -13.33 -1.73 21.12
CA HIS A 614 -12.95 -2.08 22.49
C HIS A 614 -11.83 -1.19 23.01
N VAL A 615 -10.74 -1.07 22.24
CA VAL A 615 -9.59 -0.21 22.55
C VAL A 615 -10.02 1.25 22.71
N MET A 616 -10.76 1.80 21.74
CA MET A 616 -11.23 3.19 21.79
C MET A 616 -12.15 3.46 23.00
N ALA A 617 -12.90 2.45 23.48
CA ALA A 617 -13.76 2.59 24.64
C ALA A 617 -12.97 2.58 25.96
N GLN A 618 -11.88 1.82 26.04
CA GLN A 618 -10.97 1.81 27.19
C GLN A 618 -10.26 3.15 27.34
N ASP A 619 -9.71 3.70 26.26
CA ASP A 619 -9.06 5.01 26.25
C ASP A 619 -10.01 6.11 26.72
N TYR A 620 -11.27 6.09 26.27
CA TYR A 620 -12.29 7.06 26.67
C TYR A 620 -12.63 6.96 28.17
N ARG A 621 -12.63 5.76 28.75
CA ARG A 621 -12.86 5.58 30.20
C ARG A 621 -11.70 6.15 31.01
N ILE A 622 -10.46 5.84 30.62
CA ILE A 622 -9.27 6.36 31.29
C ILE A 622 -9.25 7.91 31.25
N GLN A 623 -9.57 8.52 30.10
CA GLN A 623 -9.65 9.98 29.99
C GLN A 623 -10.71 10.61 30.92
N ASN A 624 -11.84 9.94 31.14
CA ASN A 624 -12.91 10.45 32.00
C ASN A 624 -12.68 10.20 33.49
N GLU A 625 -11.99 9.11 33.85
CA GLU A 625 -11.73 8.74 35.25
C GLU A 625 -10.56 9.53 35.87
N VAL A 626 -9.52 9.84 35.08
CA VAL A 626 -8.32 10.52 35.60
C VAL A 626 -8.38 12.05 35.41
N GLY A 627 -9.44 12.56 34.78
CA GLY A 627 -9.55 13.97 34.38
C GLY A 627 -8.58 14.31 33.24
N THR A 628 -8.88 15.37 32.50
CA THR A 628 -8.12 15.80 31.30
C THR A 628 -6.65 16.16 31.57
N GLU A 629 -6.20 16.18 32.82
CA GLU A 629 -4.82 16.48 33.21
C GLU A 629 -3.89 15.25 33.22
N HIS A 630 -4.41 14.03 33.11
CA HIS A 630 -3.64 12.78 33.25
C HIS A 630 -3.97 11.71 32.19
N ALA A 631 -4.26 12.13 30.96
CA ALA A 631 -4.15 11.19 29.84
C ALA A 631 -2.67 10.72 29.74
N PRO A 632 -2.39 9.41 29.51
CA PRO A 632 -1.04 8.87 29.42
C PRO A 632 -0.19 9.45 28.26
N PHE A 633 -0.78 10.35 27.47
CA PHE A 633 -0.14 11.08 26.38
C PHE A 633 0.52 12.40 26.80
N LEU A 634 0.46 12.79 28.08
CA LEU A 634 1.15 13.99 28.58
C LEU A 634 2.54 13.64 29.13
N THR A 635 3.53 14.07 28.36
CA THR A 635 4.96 14.21 28.72
C THR A 635 5.19 14.49 30.20
N ARG A 636 5.86 13.56 30.88
CA ARG A 636 6.77 13.89 31.99
C ARG A 636 8.15 13.29 31.68
N ASP A 637 8.91 14.05 30.88
CA ASP A 637 10.29 14.48 31.12
C ASP A 637 10.98 14.97 29.83
#